data_AF-A0A436E5I4-F1
#
_entry.id   AF-A0A436E5I4-F1
#
_cell.length_a   1.000
_cell.length_b   1.000
_cell.length_c   1.000
_cell.angle_alpha   90.00
_cell.angle_beta   90.00
_cell.angle_gamma   90.00
#
_symmetry.space_group_name_H-M   'P 1'
#
loop_
_entity.id
_entity.type
_entity.pdbx_description
1 polymer ?
#
loop_
_entity_poly.entity_id
_entity_poly.type
_entity_poly.pdbx_seq_one_letter_code
_entity_poly.pdbx_strand_id
1 'polypeptide(L)'
;MFRKILFGAVSVMAMAMGSVQAQDLKEFRVGILGGENEADRLRNYQCFADHIKQVLGVEKVSLFPAADYDGVIQGLLGGTLDYAELGASAYAKVYLENKDAVQPILTTVQTDGSTGYHSVMVARADSGIKTLADMKGKKLGFADPDSTSGYL
;
A
#
# COMPACT_ATOMS: atom_id res chain seq x y z
N MET A 1 40.12 -42.91 32.82
CA MET A 1 38.83 -43.08 32.13
C MET A 1 37.89 -41.89 32.43
N PHE A 2 38.26 -40.65 32.09
CA PHE A 2 37.44 -39.46 32.39
C PHE A 2 37.62 -38.37 31.32
N ARG A 3 37.34 -38.68 30.06
CA ARG A 3 37.49 -37.67 28.98
C ARG A 3 36.44 -37.71 27.87
N LYS A 4 35.30 -38.36 28.07
CA LYS A 4 34.29 -38.54 27.01
C LYS A 4 32.84 -38.17 27.35
N ILE A 5 32.54 -37.54 28.49
CA ILE A 5 31.14 -37.31 28.90
C ILE A 5 30.66 -35.86 28.68
N LEU A 6 31.53 -34.89 28.35
CA LEU A 6 31.16 -33.47 28.37
C LEU A 6 30.73 -32.84 27.03
N PHE A 7 30.24 -33.62 26.05
CA PHE A 7 29.80 -33.08 24.75
C PHE A 7 28.35 -33.42 24.36
N GLY A 8 27.56 -34.03 25.24
CA GLY A 8 26.20 -34.48 24.91
C GLY A 8 25.06 -33.51 25.26
N ALA A 9 25.30 -32.48 26.08
CA ALA A 9 24.21 -31.72 26.73
C ALA A 9 23.90 -30.35 26.12
N VAL A 10 24.67 -29.86 25.14
CA VAL A 10 24.47 -28.51 24.58
C VAL A 10 23.59 -28.50 23.32
N SER A 11 23.38 -29.66 22.68
CA SER A 11 22.75 -29.71 21.35
C SER A 11 21.21 -29.69 21.35
N VAL A 12 20.54 -29.79 22.49
CA VAL A 12 19.06 -29.87 22.54
C VAL A 12 18.40 -28.50 22.79
N MET A 13 19.13 -27.50 23.28
CA MET A 13 18.55 -26.17 23.59
C MET A 13 18.39 -25.25 22.36
N ALA A 14 19.00 -25.60 21.22
CA ALA A 14 19.01 -24.76 20.03
C ALA A 14 17.75 -24.89 19.14
N MET A 15 16.86 -25.87 19.40
CA MET A 15 15.65 -26.06 18.57
C MET A 15 14.41 -25.27 19.05
N ALA A 16 14.49 -24.51 20.14
CA ALA A 16 13.33 -23.81 20.70
C ALA A 16 13.24 -22.31 20.34
N MET A 17 14.20 -21.74 19.58
CA MET A 17 14.22 -20.30 19.25
C MET A 17 13.79 -19.99 17.80
N GLY A 18 13.22 -20.96 17.08
CA GLY A 18 12.98 -20.85 15.63
C GLY A 18 11.52 -20.77 15.18
N SER A 19 10.53 -20.92 16.07
CA SER A 19 9.18 -20.50 15.70
C SER A 19 9.16 -18.99 15.78
N VAL A 20 9.43 -18.33 14.65
CA VAL A 20 8.82 -17.03 14.35
C VAL A 20 7.34 -17.23 14.66
N GLN A 21 6.91 -16.85 15.87
CA GLN A 21 5.49 -16.67 16.10
C GLN A 21 5.14 -15.56 15.13
N ALA A 22 4.42 -15.93 14.06
CA ALA A 22 3.64 -14.96 13.32
C ALA A 22 2.98 -14.08 14.38
N GLN A 23 3.23 -12.77 14.35
CA GLN A 23 2.49 -11.86 15.21
C GLN A 23 1.02 -12.26 15.07
N ASP A 24 0.36 -12.47 16.19
CA ASP A 24 -1.03 -12.93 16.26
C ASP A 24 -1.92 -11.80 15.72
N LEU A 25 -1.93 -11.66 14.40
CA LEU A 25 -2.44 -10.51 13.67
C LEU A 25 -3.96 -10.72 13.58
N LYS A 26 -4.65 -10.41 14.68
CA LYS A 26 -6.11 -10.63 14.80
C LYS A 26 -6.90 -9.82 13.78
N GLU A 27 -6.40 -8.65 13.43
CA GLU A 27 -7.02 -7.74 12.48
C GLU A 27 -5.99 -7.21 11.49
N PHE A 28 -6.32 -7.28 10.20
CA PHE A 28 -5.54 -6.70 9.12
C PHE A 28 -6.23 -5.43 8.59
N ARG A 29 -5.53 -4.30 8.65
CA ARG A 29 -6.08 -2.96 8.42
C ARG A 29 -5.62 -2.43 7.07
N VAL A 30 -6.57 -2.19 6.18
CA VAL A 30 -6.33 -1.83 4.79
C VAL A 30 -6.74 -0.38 4.56
N GLY A 31 -5.80 0.47 4.18
CA GLY A 31 -6.07 1.83 3.73
C GLY A 31 -6.59 1.82 2.29
N ILE A 32 -7.64 2.60 2.03
CA ILE A 32 -8.17 2.84 0.69
C ILE A 32 -8.01 4.32 0.37
N LEU A 33 -7.27 4.60 -0.70
CA LEU A 33 -6.97 5.97 -1.16
C LEU A 33 -8.23 6.77 -1.47
N GLY A 34 -8.18 8.05 -1.14
CA GLY A 34 -9.18 9.10 -1.41
C GLY A 34 -9.57 9.27 -2.88
N GLY A 35 -10.55 10.15 -3.14
CA GLY A 35 -10.83 10.68 -4.48
C GLY A 35 -12.11 10.15 -5.18
N GLU A 36 -12.76 9.14 -4.61
CA GLU A 36 -14.03 8.59 -5.14
C GLU A 36 -15.10 8.49 -4.04
N ASN A 37 -16.32 8.08 -4.43
CA ASN A 37 -17.39 7.84 -3.48
C ASN A 37 -17.03 6.71 -2.50
N GLU A 38 -17.17 6.97 -1.20
CA GLU A 38 -16.80 6.03 -0.15
C GLU A 38 -17.52 4.69 -0.24
N ALA A 39 -18.85 4.71 -0.44
CA ALA A 39 -19.66 3.49 -0.49
C ALA A 39 -19.29 2.61 -1.68
N ASP A 40 -18.93 3.22 -2.81
CA ASP A 40 -18.46 2.50 -3.99
C ASP A 40 -17.12 1.83 -3.74
N ARG A 41 -16.16 2.54 -3.13
CA ARG A 41 -14.86 1.96 -2.77
C ARG A 41 -15.01 0.79 -1.80
N LEU A 42 -15.78 0.95 -0.73
CA LEU A 42 -16.01 -0.14 0.24
C LEU A 42 -16.62 -1.37 -0.43
N ARG A 43 -17.61 -1.18 -1.30
CA ARG A 43 -18.23 -2.26 -2.08
C ARG A 43 -17.22 -2.95 -2.99
N ASN A 44 -16.39 -2.19 -3.70
CA ASN A 44 -15.42 -2.72 -4.65
C ASN A 44 -14.29 -3.51 -3.96
N TYR A 45 -13.90 -3.11 -2.74
CA TYR A 45 -12.88 -3.79 -1.93
C TYR A 45 -13.41 -4.97 -1.11
N GLN A 46 -14.72 -5.22 -1.06
CA GLN A 46 -15.28 -6.27 -0.21
C GLN A 46 -14.76 -7.67 -0.60
N CYS A 47 -14.69 -7.96 -1.90
CA CYS A 47 -14.17 -9.24 -2.39
C CYS A 47 -12.70 -9.45 -1.98
N PHE A 48 -11.89 -8.39 -2.04
CA PHE A 48 -10.52 -8.40 -1.57
C PHE A 48 -10.45 -8.68 -0.05
N ALA A 49 -11.24 -7.97 0.75
CA ALA A 49 -11.27 -8.15 2.21
C ALA A 49 -11.64 -9.58 2.61
N ASP A 50 -12.67 -10.15 1.97
CA ASP A 50 -13.13 -11.50 2.24
C ASP A 50 -12.05 -12.54 1.90
N HIS A 51 -11.37 -12.37 0.76
CA HIS A 51 -10.33 -13.30 0.33
C HIS A 51 -9.07 -13.21 1.20
N ILE A 52 -8.62 -11.99 1.52
CA ILE A 52 -7.45 -11.78 2.39
C ILE A 52 -7.70 -12.34 3.79
N LYS A 53 -8.91 -12.18 4.33
CA LYS A 53 -9.27 -12.79 5.62
C LYS A 53 -9.04 -14.31 5.60
N GLN A 54 -9.48 -14.98 4.54
CA GLN A 54 -9.33 -16.43 4.39
C GLN A 54 -7.87 -16.85 4.20
N VAL A 55 -7.13 -16.13 3.35
CA VAL A 55 -5.74 -16.48 3.01
C VAL A 55 -4.78 -16.23 4.18
N LEU A 56 -4.95 -15.12 4.90
CA LEU A 56 -4.09 -14.78 6.02
C LEU A 56 -4.51 -15.45 7.34
N GLY A 57 -5.73 -15.99 7.41
CA GLY A 57 -6.25 -16.63 8.63
C GLY A 57 -6.52 -15.66 9.77
N VAL A 58 -6.71 -14.37 9.48
CA VAL A 58 -6.99 -13.33 10.47
C VAL A 58 -8.47 -13.32 10.86
N GLU A 59 -8.80 -12.87 12.07
CA GLU A 59 -10.20 -12.82 12.54
C GLU A 59 -11.00 -11.75 11.78
N LYS A 60 -10.33 -10.65 11.40
CA LYS A 60 -10.94 -9.48 10.77
C LYS A 60 -10.04 -8.84 9.73
N VAL A 61 -10.64 -8.38 8.65
CA VAL A 61 -10.03 -7.40 7.73
C VAL A 61 -10.88 -6.14 7.81
N SER A 62 -10.25 -5.00 8.07
CA SER A 62 -10.92 -3.71 8.14
C SER A 62 -10.49 -2.81 6.99
N LEU A 63 -11.47 -2.23 6.33
CA LEU A 63 -11.27 -1.28 5.25
C LEU A 63 -11.39 0.13 5.81
N PHE A 64 -10.35 0.94 5.61
CA PHE A 64 -10.25 2.33 6.07
C PHE A 64 -10.28 3.26 4.85
N PRO A 65 -11.47 3.70 4.43
CA PRO A 65 -11.60 4.75 3.42
C PRO A 65 -11.04 6.07 3.95
N ALA A 66 -9.96 6.56 3.36
CA ALA A 66 -9.46 7.91 3.63
C ALA A 66 -10.18 8.96 2.76
N ALA A 67 -10.17 10.21 3.21
CA ALA A 67 -10.69 11.34 2.44
C ALA A 67 -9.73 11.73 1.29
N ASP A 68 -8.44 11.62 1.54
CA ASP A 68 -7.33 11.98 0.64
C ASP A 68 -6.21 10.93 0.74
N TYR A 69 -5.13 11.12 -0.03
CA TYR A 69 -3.99 10.21 -0.04
C TYR A 69 -3.14 10.35 1.23
N ASP A 70 -3.01 11.59 1.75
CA ASP A 70 -2.21 11.86 2.95
C ASP A 70 -2.73 11.09 4.18
N GLY A 71 -4.04 10.95 4.33
CA GLY A 71 -4.62 10.12 5.39
C GLY A 71 -4.15 8.66 5.37
N VAL A 72 -3.97 8.06 4.19
CA VAL A 72 -3.40 6.71 4.05
C VAL A 72 -1.91 6.70 4.33
N ILE A 73 -1.17 7.70 3.83
CA ILE A 73 0.27 7.85 4.05
C ILE A 73 0.58 7.96 5.55
N GLN A 74 -0.11 8.85 6.26
CA GLN A 74 0.04 8.99 7.71
C GLN A 74 -0.41 7.73 8.46
N GLY A 75 -1.44 7.05 7.96
CA GLY A 75 -1.89 5.79 8.54
C GLY A 75 -0.82 4.70 8.51
N LEU A 76 -0.08 4.59 7.39
CA LEU A 76 1.05 3.68 7.24
C LEU A 76 2.25 4.12 8.08
N LEU A 77 2.66 5.39 8.00
CA LEU A 77 3.77 5.93 8.79
C LEU A 77 3.55 5.76 10.30
N GLY A 78 2.32 5.93 10.76
CA GLY A 78 1.92 5.75 12.16
C GLY A 78 1.64 4.31 12.58
N GLY A 79 1.74 3.32 11.68
CA GLY A 79 1.47 1.91 11.97
C GLY A 79 0.00 1.61 12.32
N THR A 80 -0.92 2.49 11.93
CA THR A 80 -2.38 2.31 12.09
C THR A 80 -3.02 1.56 10.93
N LEU A 81 -2.31 1.44 9.81
CA LEU A 81 -2.65 0.63 8.65
C LEU A 81 -1.54 -0.40 8.41
N ASP A 82 -1.93 -1.60 7.97
CA ASP A 82 -1.01 -2.70 7.66
C ASP A 82 -0.72 -2.81 6.16
N TYR A 83 -1.64 -2.31 5.31
CA TYR A 83 -1.52 -2.37 3.87
C TYR A 83 -2.27 -1.22 3.19
N ALA A 84 -1.70 -0.71 2.10
CA ALA A 84 -2.41 0.05 1.10
C ALA A 84 -1.73 -0.12 -0.27
N GLU A 85 -2.51 -0.04 -1.34
CA GLU A 85 -1.96 0.10 -2.68
C GLU A 85 -1.66 1.59 -2.92
N LEU A 86 -0.41 1.91 -3.29
CA LEU A 86 0.06 3.28 -3.47
C LEU A 86 0.55 3.51 -4.90
N GLY A 87 0.29 4.71 -5.43
CA GLY A 87 1.06 5.22 -6.55
C GLY A 87 2.51 5.54 -6.15
N ALA A 88 3.38 5.69 -7.15
CA ALA A 88 4.81 5.98 -6.93
C ALA A 88 5.08 7.24 -6.09
N SER A 89 4.30 8.31 -6.29
CA SER A 89 4.38 9.55 -5.49
C SER A 89 4.12 9.30 -4.01
N ALA A 90 2.96 8.73 -3.68
CA ALA A 90 2.58 8.42 -2.30
C ALA A 90 3.58 7.48 -1.63
N TYR A 91 4.07 6.45 -2.35
CA TYR A 91 5.14 5.59 -1.83
C TYR A 91 6.44 6.38 -1.59
N ALA A 92 6.85 7.24 -2.51
CA ALA A 92 8.05 8.07 -2.35
C ALA A 92 7.93 8.97 -1.11
N LYS A 93 6.76 9.56 -0.86
CA LYS A 93 6.51 10.34 0.37
C LYS A 93 6.68 9.50 1.63
N VAL A 94 6.07 8.31 1.70
CA VAL A 94 6.28 7.38 2.84
C VAL A 94 7.77 7.07 3.02
N TYR A 95 8.47 6.74 1.93
CA TYR A 95 9.89 6.37 1.96
C TYR A 95 10.81 7.51 2.41
N LEU A 96 10.55 8.73 1.94
CA LEU A 96 11.31 9.93 2.30
C LEU A 96 11.14 10.30 3.77
N GLU A 97 9.92 10.14 4.32
CA GLU A 97 9.63 10.39 5.73
C GLU A 97 10.20 9.28 6.62
N ASN A 98 9.98 8.01 6.27
CA ASN A 98 10.54 6.87 6.97
C ASN A 98 10.68 5.64 6.05
N LYS A 99 11.90 5.40 5.58
CA LYS A 99 12.26 4.27 4.71
C LYS A 99 11.94 2.88 5.27
N ASP A 100 11.78 2.76 6.60
CA ASP A 100 11.52 1.50 7.29
C ASP A 100 10.03 1.35 7.69
N ALA A 101 9.17 2.32 7.38
CA ALA A 101 7.74 2.28 7.74
C ALA A 101 6.96 1.22 6.96
N VAL A 102 7.32 0.97 5.69
CA VAL A 102 6.65 0.01 4.82
C VAL A 102 7.65 -0.75 3.98
N GLN A 103 7.28 -1.96 3.58
CA GLN A 103 8.02 -2.78 2.61
C GLN A 103 7.16 -2.95 1.35
N PRO A 104 7.66 -2.58 0.15
CA PRO A 104 7.00 -2.95 -1.10
C PRO A 104 7.00 -4.48 -1.27
N ILE A 105 5.81 -5.06 -1.41
CA ILE A 105 5.65 -6.53 -1.57
C ILE A 105 5.11 -6.93 -2.95
N LEU A 106 4.47 -6.01 -3.66
CA LEU A 106 3.83 -6.26 -4.95
C LEU A 106 3.77 -4.98 -5.80
N THR A 107 3.61 -5.18 -7.11
CA THR A 107 3.27 -4.12 -8.06
C THR A 107 2.29 -4.67 -9.09
N THR A 108 1.48 -3.77 -9.66
CA THR A 108 0.47 -4.12 -10.66
C THR A 108 1.10 -4.28 -12.04
N VAL A 109 0.87 -5.44 -12.67
CA VAL A 109 1.21 -5.69 -14.07
C VAL A 109 -0.06 -5.47 -14.90
N GLN A 110 0.01 -4.57 -15.86
CA GLN A 110 -1.08 -4.27 -16.77
C GLN A 110 -1.32 -5.41 -17.77
N THR A 111 -2.47 -5.41 -18.44
CA THR A 111 -2.84 -6.46 -19.40
C THR A 111 -1.92 -6.55 -20.61
N ASP A 112 -1.17 -5.49 -20.90
CA ASP A 112 -0.15 -5.45 -21.95
C ASP A 112 1.25 -5.86 -21.45
N GLY A 113 1.36 -6.26 -20.18
CA GLY A 113 2.61 -6.67 -19.53
C GLY A 113 3.44 -5.52 -18.94
N SER A 114 3.01 -4.26 -19.09
CA SER A 114 3.71 -3.13 -18.50
C SER A 114 3.54 -3.08 -16.97
N THR A 115 4.55 -2.56 -16.27
CA THR A 115 4.54 -2.36 -14.81
C THR A 115 4.37 -0.90 -14.41
N GLY A 116 3.93 -0.07 -15.36
CA GLY A 116 3.79 1.37 -15.20
C GLY A 116 2.78 1.92 -16.18
N TYR A 117 2.58 3.24 -16.14
CA TYR A 117 1.62 3.93 -17.00
C TYR A 117 2.11 5.33 -17.35
N HIS A 118 1.43 5.96 -18.30
CA HIS A 118 1.66 7.35 -18.68
C HIS A 118 0.61 8.27 -18.05
N SER A 119 1.08 9.39 -17.49
CA SER A 119 0.21 10.47 -17.05
C SER A 119 -0.29 11.25 -18.27
N VAL A 120 -1.59 11.50 -18.33
CA VAL A 120 -2.22 12.24 -19.43
C VAL A 120 -3.03 13.40 -18.89
N MET A 121 -2.97 14.54 -19.58
CA MET A 121 -3.90 15.65 -19.35
C MET A 121 -5.08 15.54 -20.31
N VAL A 122 -6.29 15.67 -19.77
CA VAL A 122 -7.52 15.60 -20.55
C VAL A 122 -8.17 16.97 -20.57
N ALA A 123 -8.58 17.41 -21.75
CA ALA A 123 -9.36 18.62 -21.94
C ALA A 123 -10.70 18.27 -22.60
N ARG A 124 -11.75 19.05 -22.31
CA ARG A 124 -13.03 18.90 -23.01
C ARG A 124 -12.83 19.15 -24.50
N ALA A 125 -13.53 18.38 -25.34
CA ALA A 125 -13.40 18.47 -26.80
C ALA A 125 -13.72 19.88 -27.35
N ASP A 126 -14.62 20.62 -26.69
CA ASP A 126 -15.04 21.99 -27.02
C ASP A 126 -14.29 23.08 -26.22
N SER A 127 -13.23 22.72 -25.47
CA SER A 127 -12.44 23.69 -24.70
C SER A 127 -11.57 24.61 -25.55
N GLY A 128 -11.32 24.23 -26.81
CA GLY A 128 -10.36 24.90 -27.69
C GLY A 128 -8.89 24.67 -27.34
N ILE A 129 -8.58 23.89 -26.30
CA ILE A 129 -7.21 23.53 -25.91
C ILE A 129 -6.73 22.39 -26.81
N LYS A 130 -5.72 22.65 -27.64
CA LYS A 130 -5.13 21.65 -28.55
C LYS A 130 -3.65 21.41 -28.29
N THR A 131 -3.00 22.37 -27.65
CA THR A 131 -1.58 22.37 -27.33
C THR A 131 -1.37 22.77 -25.87
N LEU A 132 -0.19 22.47 -25.34
CA LEU A 132 0.21 22.92 -23.99
C LEU A 132 0.20 24.45 -23.86
N ALA A 133 0.52 25.17 -24.94
CA ALA A 133 0.52 26.63 -24.93
C ALA A 133 -0.88 27.22 -24.70
N ASP A 134 -1.93 26.56 -25.19
CA ASP A 134 -3.33 26.99 -25.02
C ASP A 134 -3.79 26.91 -23.55
N MET A 135 -3.06 26.17 -22.71
CA MET A 135 -3.35 26.04 -21.28
C MET A 135 -2.94 27.26 -20.47
N LYS A 136 -2.13 28.17 -21.03
CA LYS A 136 -1.65 29.35 -20.29
C LYS A 136 -2.83 30.21 -19.82
N GLY A 137 -2.86 30.50 -18.52
CA GLY A 137 -3.94 31.27 -17.88
C GLY A 137 -5.25 30.50 -17.69
N LYS A 138 -5.28 29.20 -17.99
CA LYS A 138 -6.40 28.30 -17.66
C LYS A 138 -6.20 27.67 -16.28
N LYS A 139 -7.24 27.02 -15.78
CA LYS A 139 -7.20 26.27 -14.52
C LYS A 139 -6.98 24.79 -14.82
N LEU A 140 -6.05 24.18 -14.10
CA LEU A 140 -5.83 22.73 -14.11
C LEU A 140 -6.46 22.13 -12.85
N GLY A 141 -7.24 21.06 -13.03
CA GLY A 141 -7.74 20.26 -11.92
C GLY A 141 -6.73 19.16 -11.63
N PHE A 142 -6.25 19.11 -10.40
CA PHE A 142 -5.40 18.03 -9.89
C PHE A 142 -6.27 17.02 -9.14
N ALA A 143 -5.81 15.78 -9.08
CA ALA A 143 -6.52 14.73 -8.34
C ALA A 143 -6.27 14.86 -6.83
N ASP A 144 -5.00 14.78 -6.42
CA ASP A 144 -4.54 14.83 -5.04
C ASP A 144 -3.03 15.20 -5.05
N PRO A 145 -2.52 16.05 -4.13
CA PRO A 145 -1.09 16.40 -4.04
C PRO A 145 -0.11 15.22 -4.01
N ASP A 146 -0.52 14.07 -3.48
CA ASP A 146 0.30 12.85 -3.41
C ASP A 146 -0.01 11.87 -4.55
N SER A 147 -0.76 12.30 -5.57
CA SER A 147 -1.07 11.50 -6.76
C SER A 147 0.11 11.48 -7.74
N THR A 148 0.36 10.32 -8.36
CA THR A 148 1.46 10.15 -9.32
C THR A 148 1.15 10.74 -10.71
N SER A 149 -0.04 10.48 -11.24
CA SER A 149 -0.49 11.07 -12.51
C SER A 149 -1.27 12.37 -12.32
N GLY A 150 -1.85 12.55 -11.15
CA GLY A 150 -2.76 13.64 -10.86
C GLY A 150 -2.12 14.83 -10.18
N TYR A 151 -0.81 14.78 -9.84
CA TYR A 151 -0.07 15.91 -9.28
C TYR A 151 1.45 15.83 -9.47
N LEU A 152 2.11 14.87 -8.78
CA LEU A 152 3.57 14.66 -8.57
C LEU A 152 4.48 15.81 -9.03
#